data_AF-A0AAE0WVN0-F1
#
_entry.id   AF-A0AAE0WVN0-F1
#
_cell.length_a   1.000
_cell.length_b   1.000
_cell.length_c   1.000
_cell.angle_alpha   90.00
_cell.angle_beta   90.00
_cell.angle_gamma   90.00
#
_symmetry.space_group_name_H-M   'P 1'
#
loop_
_entity.id
_entity.type
_entity.pdbx_description
1 polymer ?
#
loop_
_entity_poly.entity_id
_entity_poly.type
_entity_poly.pdbx_seq_one_letter_code
_entity_poly.pdbx_strand_id
1 'polypeptide(L)'
;MVDAASSEIRGYVDWAEAEQLPLGISLYGLEHLLGYLDNDPGTKKPVFTYYAQAEELRVLFWESLQRHVHEINSDTVRHAIEIAAQLGILLWHGFAWDDGRIDRVVDPEHDAVEVGYLQEFLRVQAEPSRRDSAIVHGPAAGSS
;
A
#
# COMPACT_ATOMS: atom_id res chain seq x y z
N MET A 1 -17.02 5.79 -7.29
CA MET A 1 -18.41 5.41 -6.96
C MET A 1 -18.53 3.90 -7.02
N VAL A 2 -19.07 3.31 -5.95
CA VAL A 2 -19.25 1.86 -5.84
C VAL A 2 -20.76 1.57 -5.81
N ASP A 3 -21.19 0.59 -6.59
CA ASP A 3 -22.54 0.06 -6.53
C ASP A 3 -22.73 -0.68 -5.21
N ALA A 4 -23.71 -0.29 -4.39
CA ALA A 4 -23.89 -0.86 -3.06
C ALA A 4 -24.35 -2.34 -3.08
N ALA A 5 -24.96 -2.80 -4.17
CA ALA A 5 -25.49 -4.16 -4.28
C ALA A 5 -24.47 -5.12 -4.89
N SER A 6 -23.71 -4.69 -5.89
CA SER A 6 -22.74 -5.53 -6.59
C SER A 6 -21.28 -5.31 -6.16
N SER A 7 -20.99 -4.25 -5.41
CA SER A 7 -19.63 -3.78 -5.10
C SER A 7 -18.80 -3.42 -6.35
N GLU A 8 -19.44 -3.25 -7.51
CA GLU A 8 -18.76 -2.85 -8.74
C GLU A 8 -18.38 -1.37 -8.70
N ILE A 9 -17.17 -1.06 -9.17
CA ILE A 9 -16.75 0.32 -9.39
C ILE A 9 -17.50 0.85 -10.63
N ARG A 10 -18.40 1.81 -10.42
CA ARG A 10 -19.23 2.43 -11.48
C ARG A 10 -18.63 3.70 -12.07
N GLY A 11 -17.62 4.27 -11.41
CA GLY A 11 -16.96 5.47 -11.91
C GLY A 11 -15.86 5.97 -10.99
N TYR A 12 -14.93 6.70 -11.57
CA TYR A 12 -13.86 7.40 -10.87
C TYR A 12 -14.19 8.89 -10.84
N VAL A 13 -13.99 9.53 -9.70
CA VAL A 13 -14.13 10.97 -9.52
C VAL A 13 -12.74 11.57 -9.31
N ASP A 14 -12.62 12.88 -9.48
CA ASP A 14 -11.40 13.63 -9.15
C ASP A 14 -10.11 13.16 -9.85
N TRP A 15 -10.25 12.65 -11.07
CA TRP A 15 -9.12 12.20 -11.89
C TRP A 15 -8.48 13.33 -12.71
N ALA A 16 -9.00 14.56 -12.63
CA ALA A 16 -8.56 15.68 -13.46
C ALA A 16 -7.07 16.01 -13.27
N GLU A 17 -6.57 15.82 -12.04
CA GLU A 17 -5.16 16.03 -11.66
C GLU A 17 -4.36 14.72 -11.62
N ALA A 18 -4.87 13.63 -12.24
CA ALA A 18 -4.16 12.35 -12.25
C ALA A 18 -2.93 12.39 -13.17
N GLU A 19 -1.82 11.87 -12.68
CA GLU A 19 -0.55 11.80 -13.40
C GLU A 19 -0.22 10.39 -13.91
N GLN A 20 0.54 10.31 -15.00
CA GLN A 20 1.14 9.05 -15.46
C GLN A 20 2.44 8.79 -14.69
N LEU A 21 2.38 7.85 -13.74
CA LEU A 21 3.50 7.50 -12.87
C LEU A 21 3.80 5.98 -12.94
N PRO A 22 5.01 5.55 -12.55
CA PRO A 22 5.32 4.14 -12.40
C PRO A 22 4.30 3.41 -11.51
N LEU A 23 3.88 2.21 -11.94
CA LEU A 23 3.06 1.34 -11.13
C LEU A 23 3.75 1.10 -9.78
N GLY A 24 3.04 1.38 -8.69
CA GLY A 24 3.61 1.35 -7.34
C GLY A 24 3.48 2.68 -6.61
N ILE A 25 3.67 3.81 -7.31
CA ILE A 25 3.69 5.13 -6.65
C ILE A 25 2.41 5.41 -5.85
N SER A 26 1.24 5.00 -6.33
CA SER A 26 -0.03 5.17 -5.62
C SER A 26 -0.43 4.00 -4.70
N LEU A 27 0.42 2.98 -4.53
CA LEU A 27 0.09 1.81 -3.71
C LEU A 27 0.03 2.11 -2.20
N TYR A 28 0.49 3.28 -1.74
CA TYR A 28 0.16 3.74 -0.39
C TYR A 28 -1.37 3.84 -0.17
N GLY A 29 -2.15 4.05 -1.25
CA GLY A 29 -3.61 4.02 -1.20
C GLY A 29 -4.17 2.65 -0.81
N LEU A 30 -3.50 1.55 -1.15
CA LEU A 30 -3.87 0.23 -0.67
C LEU A 30 -3.73 0.15 0.86
N GLU A 31 -2.65 0.70 1.40
CA GLU A 31 -2.40 0.68 2.85
C GLU A 31 -3.48 1.46 3.61
N HIS A 32 -3.92 2.61 3.08
CA HIS A 32 -5.08 3.36 3.60
C HIS A 32 -6.37 2.53 3.62
N LEU A 33 -6.61 1.67 2.63
CA LEU A 33 -7.81 0.81 2.60
C LEU A 33 -7.75 -0.33 3.64
N LEU A 34 -6.57 -0.68 4.10
CA LEU A 34 -6.32 -1.85 4.97
C LEU A 34 -6.28 -1.51 6.46
N GLY A 35 -6.48 -0.25 6.82
CA GLY A 35 -6.46 0.17 8.21
C GLY A 35 -7.11 1.53 8.42
N TYR A 36 -6.82 2.12 9.57
CA TYR A 36 -7.35 3.40 9.97
C TYR A 36 -6.38 4.12 10.89
N LEU A 37 -6.48 5.45 10.94
CA LEU A 37 -5.77 6.26 11.90
C LEU A 37 -6.58 6.36 13.19
N ASP A 38 -5.93 6.11 14.33
CA ASP A 38 -6.50 6.31 15.65
C ASP A 38 -5.48 7.05 16.54
N ASN A 39 -5.89 7.47 17.74
CA ASN A 39 -4.97 8.00 18.73
C ASN A 39 -4.51 6.88 19.67
N ASP A 40 -3.20 6.72 19.81
CA ASP A 40 -2.64 5.80 20.79
C ASP A 40 -3.15 6.16 22.20
N PRO A 41 -3.75 5.20 22.94
CA PRO A 41 -4.40 5.50 24.21
C PRO A 41 -3.47 6.13 25.26
N GLY A 42 -2.17 5.80 25.22
CA GLY A 42 -1.17 6.21 26.21
C GLY A 42 -0.47 7.52 25.87
N THR A 43 -0.12 7.72 24.60
CA THR A 43 0.65 8.88 24.13
C THR A 43 -0.23 9.97 23.53
N LYS A 44 -1.51 9.67 23.21
CA LYS A 44 -2.43 10.53 22.46
C LYS A 44 -1.91 10.96 21.10
N LYS A 45 -0.88 10.28 20.58
CA LYS A 45 -0.35 10.52 19.24
C LYS A 45 -1.11 9.70 18.20
N PRO A 46 -1.27 10.20 16.98
CA PRO A 46 -1.83 9.40 15.88
C PRO A 46 -1.00 8.15 15.63
N VAL A 47 -1.66 7.01 15.47
CA VAL A 47 -1.07 5.72 15.09
C VAL A 47 -1.94 5.07 14.03
N PHE A 48 -1.32 4.59 12.96
CA PHE A 48 -2.03 3.81 11.97
C PHE A 48 -2.20 2.37 12.45
N THR A 49 -3.43 1.86 12.43
CA THR A 49 -3.75 0.50 12.85
C THR A 49 -4.35 -0.27 11.70
N TYR A 50 -3.71 -1.36 11.31
CA TYR A 50 -4.22 -2.29 10.31
C TYR A 50 -5.40 -3.09 10.86
N TYR A 51 -6.38 -3.38 10.00
CA TYR A 51 -7.42 -4.35 10.31
C TYR A 51 -6.84 -5.77 10.46
N ALA A 52 -7.52 -6.63 11.22
CA ALA A 52 -7.07 -7.99 11.46
C ALA A 52 -6.84 -8.81 10.15
N GLN A 53 -7.60 -8.50 9.11
CA GLN A 53 -7.55 -9.14 7.80
C GLN A 53 -6.58 -8.47 6.81
N ALA A 54 -5.84 -7.44 7.23
CA ALA A 54 -5.02 -6.64 6.32
C ALA A 54 -3.98 -7.47 5.55
N GLU A 55 -3.37 -8.47 6.19
CA GLU A 55 -2.42 -9.37 5.53
C GLU A 55 -3.08 -10.23 4.46
N GLU A 56 -4.21 -10.87 4.78
CA GLU A 56 -4.99 -11.69 3.86
C GLU A 56 -5.47 -10.87 2.65
N LEU A 57 -6.02 -9.69 2.89
CA LEU A 57 -6.49 -8.79 1.83
C LEU A 57 -5.34 -8.30 0.93
N ARG A 58 -4.15 -8.07 1.50
CA ARG A 58 -2.96 -7.70 0.71
C ARG A 58 -2.51 -8.85 -0.19
N VAL A 59 -2.54 -10.09 0.30
CA VAL A 59 -2.27 -11.28 -0.53
C VAL A 59 -3.29 -11.37 -1.66
N LEU A 60 -4.58 -11.29 -1.35
CA LEU A 60 -5.66 -11.35 -2.35
C LEU A 60 -5.55 -10.25 -3.41
N PHE A 61 -5.18 -9.03 -3.01
CA PHE A 61 -4.92 -7.93 -3.93
C PHE A 61 -3.83 -8.30 -4.94
N TRP A 62 -2.69 -8.78 -4.46
CA TRP A 62 -1.56 -9.12 -5.32
C TRP A 62 -1.85 -10.32 -6.21
N GLU A 63 -2.46 -11.37 -5.69
CA GLU A 63 -2.87 -12.53 -6.49
C GLU A 63 -3.86 -12.12 -7.60
N SER A 64 -4.81 -11.24 -7.28
CA SER A 64 -5.76 -10.74 -8.28
C SER A 64 -5.07 -9.89 -9.34
N LEU A 65 -4.16 -8.99 -8.94
CA LEU A 65 -3.43 -8.15 -9.87
C LEU A 65 -2.54 -8.99 -10.80
N GLN A 66 -1.84 -9.99 -10.26
CA GLN A 66 -0.97 -10.91 -11.02
C GLN A 66 -1.72 -11.75 -12.05
N ARG A 67 -2.97 -12.10 -11.72
CA ARG A 67 -3.85 -12.85 -12.62
C ARG A 67 -4.29 -12.02 -13.83
N HIS A 68 -4.41 -10.70 -13.67
CA HIS A 68 -4.92 -9.80 -14.72
C HIS A 68 -3.81 -9.02 -15.45
N VAL A 69 -2.66 -8.80 -14.81
CA VAL A 69 -1.51 -8.07 -15.36
C VAL A 69 -0.29 -8.98 -15.26
N HIS A 70 -0.06 -9.77 -16.30
CA HIS A 70 0.94 -10.84 -16.27
C HIS A 70 2.39 -10.32 -16.19
N GLU A 71 2.65 -9.10 -16.64
CA GLU A 71 3.97 -8.46 -16.64
C GLU A 71 4.55 -8.33 -15.23
N ILE A 72 3.70 -8.20 -14.21
CA ILE A 72 4.14 -8.05 -12.82
C ILE A 72 4.64 -9.37 -12.21
N ASN A 73 4.46 -10.50 -12.91
CA ASN A 73 5.02 -11.79 -12.52
C ASN A 73 6.52 -11.88 -12.83
N SER A 74 7.10 -10.91 -13.54
CA SER A 74 8.55 -10.76 -13.65
C SER A 74 9.12 -10.22 -12.34
N ASP A 75 10.10 -10.92 -11.77
CA ASP A 75 10.79 -10.47 -10.55
C ASP A 75 11.37 -9.06 -10.66
N THR A 76 11.89 -8.70 -11.84
CA THR A 76 12.42 -7.34 -12.09
C THR A 76 11.32 -6.29 -12.05
N VAL A 77 10.18 -6.56 -12.69
CA VAL A 77 9.02 -5.65 -12.68
C VAL A 77 8.44 -5.57 -11.28
N ARG A 78 8.31 -6.72 -10.59
CA ARG A 78 7.83 -6.79 -9.21
C ARG A 78 8.69 -5.94 -8.28
N HIS A 79 10.00 -6.10 -8.36
CA HIS A 79 10.94 -5.33 -7.55
C HIS A 79 10.87 -3.82 -7.85
N ALA A 80 10.73 -3.44 -9.12
CA ALA A 80 10.54 -2.04 -9.51
C ALA A 80 9.26 -1.45 -8.91
N ILE A 81 8.16 -2.20 -8.90
CA ILE A 81 6.89 -1.79 -8.28
C ILE A 81 7.06 -1.61 -6.77
N GLU A 82 7.81 -2.50 -6.10
CA GLU A 82 8.07 -2.41 -4.65
C GLU A 82 8.89 -1.17 -4.29
N ILE A 83 9.93 -0.85 -5.07
CA ILE A 83 10.69 0.40 -4.92
C ILE A 83 9.78 1.61 -5.16
N ALA A 84 8.97 1.58 -6.22
CA ALA A 84 8.03 2.64 -6.53
C ALA A 84 6.98 2.82 -5.41
N ALA A 85 6.55 1.74 -4.75
CA ALA A 85 5.63 1.82 -3.61
C ALA A 85 6.26 2.53 -2.41
N GLN A 86 7.51 2.23 -2.07
CA GLN A 86 8.24 2.94 -1.02
C GLN A 86 8.44 4.41 -1.37
N LEU A 87 8.80 4.70 -2.63
CA LEU A 87 8.94 6.07 -3.11
C LEU A 87 7.61 6.83 -3.03
N GLY A 88 6.50 6.19 -3.39
CA GLY A 88 5.16 6.74 -3.28
C GLY A 88 4.78 7.14 -1.85
N ILE A 89 5.06 6.25 -0.89
CA ILE A 89 4.84 6.53 0.54
C ILE A 89 5.65 7.77 0.97
N LEU A 90 6.93 7.85 0.59
CA LEU A 90 7.79 8.98 0.93
C LEU A 90 7.36 10.28 0.25
N LEU A 91 6.95 10.24 -1.01
CA LEU A 91 6.49 11.44 -1.72
C LEU A 91 5.19 11.98 -1.14
N TRP A 92 4.27 11.11 -0.75
CA TRP A 92 2.95 11.52 -0.28
C TRP A 92 2.95 11.93 1.19
N HIS A 93 3.63 11.17 2.04
CA HIS A 93 3.62 11.36 3.50
C HIS A 93 4.93 11.96 4.05
N GLY A 94 5.99 12.09 3.23
CA GLY A 94 7.29 12.60 3.67
C GLY A 94 7.45 14.12 3.60
N PHE A 95 6.48 14.81 3.00
CA PHE A 95 6.51 16.27 2.85
C PHE A 95 5.29 16.92 3.48
N ALA A 96 5.52 18.00 4.23
CA ALA A 96 4.45 18.82 4.77
C ALA A 96 3.96 19.80 3.70
N TRP A 97 2.63 19.92 3.61
CA TRP A 97 1.95 20.84 2.71
C TRP A 97 1.54 22.09 3.48
N ASP A 98 2.46 23.03 3.61
CA ASP A 98 2.20 24.31 4.28
C ASP A 98 1.75 25.34 3.23
N ASP A 99 0.64 26.03 3.46
CA ASP A 99 0.10 27.10 2.59
C ASP A 99 0.03 26.76 1.08
N GLY A 100 -0.22 25.49 0.74
CA GLY A 100 -0.36 25.03 -0.64
C GLY A 100 0.97 24.82 -1.38
N ARG A 101 2.09 24.72 -0.66
CA ARG A 101 3.42 24.43 -1.21
C ARG A 101 4.06 23.24 -0.49
N ILE A 102 4.82 22.45 -1.25
CA ILE A 102 5.74 21.45 -0.68
C ILE A 102 6.93 22.23 -0.14
N ASP A 103 6.86 22.58 1.16
CA ASP A 103 7.80 23.53 1.74
C ASP A 103 8.87 22.87 2.61
N ARG A 104 8.61 21.67 3.15
CA ARG A 104 9.56 20.98 4.05
C ARG A 104 9.29 19.48 4.20
N VAL A 105 10.29 18.77 4.73
CA VAL A 105 10.12 17.40 5.23
C VAL A 105 9.23 17.42 6.47
N VAL A 106 8.42 16.38 6.63
CA VAL A 106 7.57 16.22 7.82
C VAL A 106 8.40 16.18 9.10
N ASP A 107 7.84 16.78 10.16
CA ASP A 107 8.44 16.90 11.47
C ASP A 107 7.55 16.20 12.52
N PRO A 108 8.09 15.36 13.41
CA PRO A 108 7.30 14.63 14.41
C PRO A 108 6.54 15.50 15.43
N GLU A 109 6.91 16.77 15.62
CA GLU A 109 6.21 17.67 16.53
C GLU A 109 4.97 18.29 15.84
N HIS A 110 5.07 18.58 14.55
CA HIS A 110 4.03 19.30 13.80
C HIS A 110 3.16 18.41 12.91
N ASP A 111 3.70 17.30 12.41
CA ASP A 111 3.10 16.43 11.39
C ASP A 111 2.92 14.99 11.89
N ALA A 112 2.51 14.84 13.15
CA ALA A 112 2.43 13.54 13.82
C ALA A 112 1.55 12.50 13.09
N VAL A 113 0.55 12.95 12.33
CA VAL A 113 -0.30 12.10 11.48
C VAL A 113 0.51 11.47 10.35
N GLU A 114 1.24 12.29 9.60
CA GLU A 114 2.06 11.85 8.48
C GLU A 114 3.18 10.92 8.95
N VAL A 115 3.80 11.25 10.09
CA VAL A 115 4.79 10.37 10.73
C VAL A 115 4.18 9.02 11.12
N GLY A 116 2.93 8.99 11.59
CA GLY A 116 2.21 7.75 11.89
C GLY A 116 2.01 6.87 10.65
N TYR A 117 1.65 7.46 9.51
CA TYR A 117 1.57 6.72 8.24
C TYR A 117 2.94 6.21 7.79
N LEU A 118 3.96 7.08 7.78
CA LEU A 118 5.32 6.70 7.38
C LEU A 118 5.86 5.52 8.19
N GLN A 119 5.67 5.54 9.51
CA GLN A 119 6.15 4.50 10.41
C GLN A 119 5.56 3.14 10.03
N GLU A 120 4.24 3.04 9.91
CA GLU A 120 3.58 1.75 9.69
C GLU A 120 3.68 1.29 8.24
N PHE A 121 3.53 2.21 7.28
CA PHE A 121 3.56 1.84 5.86
C PHE A 121 4.95 1.37 5.44
N LEU A 122 6.01 2.10 5.82
CA LEU A 122 7.38 1.69 5.50
C LEU A 122 7.79 0.43 6.26
N ARG A 123 7.30 0.22 7.49
CA ARG A 123 7.53 -1.03 8.24
C ARG A 123 7.00 -2.22 7.46
N VAL A 124 5.76 -2.16 6.96
CA VAL A 124 5.17 -3.25 6.18
C VAL A 124 5.88 -3.50 4.85
N GLN A 125 6.44 -2.46 4.21
CA GLN A 125 7.25 -2.63 2.99
C GLN A 125 8.65 -3.20 3.29
N ALA A 126 9.19 -2.94 4.48
CA ALA A 126 10.51 -3.41 4.89
C ALA A 126 10.48 -4.85 5.43
N GLU A 127 9.35 -5.30 5.98
CA GLU A 127 9.13 -6.70 6.35
C GLU A 127 8.93 -7.50 5.05
N PRO A 128 9.91 -8.31 4.62
CA PRO A 128 9.69 -9.24 3.53
C PRO A 128 8.69 -10.25 4.08
N SER A 129 7.42 -10.07 3.74
CA SER A 129 6.45 -11.11 4.02
C SER A 129 6.98 -12.38 3.35
N ARG A 130 6.70 -13.52 3.98
CA ARG A 130 6.99 -14.90 3.56
C ARG A 130 6.35 -15.25 2.19
N ARG A 131 6.45 -14.35 1.20
CA ARG A 131 5.74 -14.31 -0.08
C ARG A 131 6.19 -15.40 -1.04
N ASP A 132 7.35 -16.03 -0.76
CA ASP A 132 7.90 -17.11 -1.57
C ASP A 132 7.47 -18.52 -1.12
N SER A 133 6.86 -18.69 0.06
CA SER A 133 6.60 -20.04 0.60
C SER A 133 5.31 -20.71 0.10
N ALA A 134 4.45 -20.01 -0.65
CA ALA A 134 3.20 -20.59 -1.15
C ALA A 134 3.28 -21.17 -2.58
N ILE A 135 4.42 -21.03 -3.28
CA ILE A 135 4.58 -21.47 -4.68
C ILE A 135 5.64 -22.58 -4.79
N VAL A 136 5.72 -23.51 -3.84
CA VAL A 136 6.41 -24.80 -4.07
C VAL A 136 5.67 -25.88 -3.29
N HIS A 137 4.70 -26.55 -3.92
CA HIS A 137 4.40 -27.99 -3.75
C HIS A 137 3.19 -28.35 -4.63
N GLY A 138 3.43 -28.53 -5.93
CA GLY A 138 2.59 -29.43 -6.73
C GLY A 138 2.85 -30.87 -6.31
N PRO A 139 1.87 -31.78 -6.36
CA PRO A 139 2.03 -33.14 -5.87
C PRO A 139 3.07 -33.87 -6.71
N ALA A 140 4.06 -34.48 -6.05
CA ALA A 140 4.99 -35.40 -6.70
C ALA A 140 4.16 -36.55 -7.30
N ALA A 141 4.14 -36.61 -8.63
CA ALA A 141 3.56 -37.72 -9.35
C ALA A 141 4.24 -39.02 -8.91
N GLY A 142 3.44 -39.93 -8.34
CA GLY A 142 3.87 -41.29 -8.12
C GLY A 142 4.09 -41.99 -9.46
N SER A 143 5.23 -42.67 -9.57
CA SER A 143 5.43 -43.74 -10.55
C SER A 143 5.93 -44.96 -9.79
N SER A 144 5.04 -45.95 -9.66
CA SER A 144 5.40 -47.36 -9.50
C SER A 144 5.74 -47.96 -10.86
#